data_AF-A0A1H3HAE7-F1
#
_entry.id   AF-A0A1H3HAE7-F1
#
_cell.length_a   1.000
_cell.length_b   1.000
_cell.length_c   1.000
_cell.angle_alpha   90.00
_cell.angle_beta   90.00
_cell.angle_gamma   90.00
#
_symmetry.space_group_name_H-M   'P 1'
#
loop_
_entity.id
_entity.type
_entity.pdbx_description
1 polymer ?
#
loop_
_entity_poly.entity_id
_entity_poly.type
_entity_poly.pdbx_seq_one_letter_code
_entity_poly.pdbx_strand_id
1 'polypeptide(L)'
;MRLGYGAREPPAELFHGTVERFLPAILEQGLHPGNRHAVHLSADVATARRVGRRRGQPVVLRVDAAALAAAGATFTRSDNGVWLVDAVPPGYLRVVDEG
;
A
#
# COMPACT_ATOMS: atom_id res chain seq x y z
N MET A 1 15.23 -3.26 -16.58
CA MET A 1 15.15 -1.79 -16.68
C MET A 1 14.29 -1.30 -15.53
N ARG A 2 14.91 -0.75 -14.47
CA ARG A 2 14.21 -0.24 -13.28
C ARG A 2 13.57 1.10 -13.67
N LEU A 3 12.25 1.22 -13.58
CA LEU A 3 11.55 2.48 -13.84
C LEU A 3 12.14 3.53 -12.89
N GLY A 4 12.76 4.55 -13.49
CA GLY A 4 13.56 5.58 -12.82
C GLY A 4 12.71 6.60 -12.07
N TYR A 5 11.89 6.16 -11.13
CA TYR A 5 11.37 7.06 -10.11
C TYR A 5 12.44 7.16 -9.02
N GLY A 6 12.98 8.37 -8.82
CA GLY A 6 13.93 8.61 -7.73
C GLY A 6 13.31 8.20 -6.40
N ALA A 7 14.12 7.62 -5.51
CA ALA A 7 13.69 7.34 -4.15
C ALA A 7 13.13 8.62 -3.51
N ARG A 8 11.98 8.51 -2.84
CA ARG A 8 11.28 9.65 -2.24
C ARG A 8 10.85 9.30 -0.83
N GLU A 9 11.07 10.22 0.09
CA GLU A 9 10.57 10.08 1.46
C GLU A 9 9.04 10.08 1.47
N PRO A 10 8.40 9.03 2.02
CA PRO A 10 6.95 8.94 2.07
C PRO A 10 6.36 9.87 3.14
N PRO A 11 5.05 10.17 3.08
CA PRO A 11 4.31 10.66 4.24
C PRO A 11 4.35 9.65 5.38
N ALA A 12 3.96 10.06 6.59
CA ALA A 12 3.87 9.16 7.73
C ALA A 12 2.97 7.95 7.47
N GLU A 13 1.84 8.19 6.81
CA GLU A 13 0.83 7.18 6.53
C GLU A 13 0.50 7.13 5.03
N LEU A 14 0.33 5.91 4.53
CA LEU A 14 -0.18 5.62 3.20
C LEU A 14 -1.29 4.57 3.29
N PHE A 15 -2.05 4.37 2.22
CA PHE A 15 -3.24 3.52 2.26
C PHE A 15 -3.28 2.51 1.12
N HIS A 16 -3.69 1.28 1.43
CA HIS A 16 -3.92 0.23 0.44
C HIS A 16 -5.39 -0.18 0.44
N GLY A 17 -6.03 -0.07 -0.72
CA GLY A 17 -7.38 -0.57 -0.93
C GLY A 17 -7.36 -2.02 -1.38
N THR A 18 -7.97 -2.89 -0.59
CA THR A 18 -8.16 -4.31 -0.91
C THR A 18 -9.63 -4.69 -0.79
N VAL A 19 -9.91 -5.99 -0.83
CA VAL A 19 -11.23 -6.57 -0.58
C VAL A 19 -11.15 -7.56 0.56
N GLU A 20 -12.25 -7.69 1.29
CA GLU A 20 -12.36 -8.50 2.51
C GLU A 20 -11.78 -9.91 2.38
N ARG A 21 -12.04 -10.60 1.27
CA ARG A 21 -11.54 -11.98 1.04
C ARG A 21 -10.01 -12.11 1.06
N PHE A 22 -9.26 -11.02 0.85
CA PHE A 22 -7.79 -11.03 0.91
C PHE A 22 -7.25 -10.60 2.27
N LEU A 23 -8.11 -10.06 3.14
CA LEU A 23 -7.69 -9.52 4.43
C LEU A 23 -6.96 -10.56 5.30
N PRO A 24 -7.44 -11.81 5.47
CA PRO A 24 -6.73 -12.79 6.31
C PRO A 24 -5.30 -13.05 5.82
N ALA A 25 -5.11 -13.25 4.52
CA ALA A 25 -3.80 -13.50 3.93
C ALA A 25 -2.87 -12.28 4.05
N ILE A 26 -3.41 -11.07 3.89
CA ILE A 26 -2.62 -9.83 4.02
C ILE A 26 -2.18 -9.61 5.48
N LEU A 27 -3.04 -9.89 6.45
CA LEU A 27 -2.69 -9.76 7.87
C LEU A 27 -1.66 -10.80 8.32
N GLU A 28 -1.58 -11.95 7.65
CA GLU A 28 -0.58 -12.99 7.93
C GLU A 28 0.74 -12.73 7.17
N GLN A 29 0.68 -12.38 5.89
CA GLN A 29 1.83 -12.40 4.99
C GLN A 29 2.34 -11.00 4.63
N GLY A 30 1.53 -9.97 4.83
CA GLY A 30 1.80 -8.61 4.38
C GLY A 30 1.28 -8.32 2.98
N LEU A 31 1.58 -7.12 2.48
CA LEU A 31 1.30 -6.75 1.09
C LEU A 31 2.48 -7.12 0.20
N HIS A 32 2.18 -7.87 -0.84
CA HIS A 32 3.10 -8.25 -1.92
C HIS A 32 2.58 -7.74 -3.26
N PRO A 33 3.45 -7.46 -4.24
CA PRO A 33 3.07 -6.85 -5.51
C PRO A 33 2.23 -7.80 -6.40
N GLY A 34 2.22 -9.11 -6.09
CA GLY A 34 1.56 -10.12 -6.92
C GLY A 34 2.14 -10.11 -8.34
N ASN A 35 1.28 -9.94 -9.35
CA ASN A 35 1.69 -9.82 -10.77
C ASN A 35 2.19 -8.42 -11.16
N ARG A 36 2.36 -7.49 -10.20
CA ARG A 36 2.89 -6.14 -10.44
C ARG A 36 4.37 -6.09 -10.09
N HIS A 37 5.00 -4.95 -10.40
CA HIS A 37 6.40 -4.70 -10.04
C HIS A 37 6.59 -4.19 -8.61
N ALA A 38 5.56 -3.58 -8.01
CA ALA A 38 5.59 -3.02 -6.66
C ALA A 38 4.18 -2.98 -6.05
N VAL A 39 4.10 -2.91 -4.73
CA VAL A 39 2.87 -2.62 -3.99
C VAL A 39 2.46 -1.19 -4.28
N HIS A 40 1.20 -1.00 -4.68
CA HIS A 40 0.65 0.33 -4.94
C HIS A 40 -0.08 0.86 -3.69
N LEU A 41 0.29 2.07 -3.30
CA LEU A 41 -0.26 2.77 -2.15
C LEU A 41 -0.85 4.13 -2.57
N SER A 42 -1.91 4.54 -1.88
CA SER A 42 -2.63 5.79 -2.05
C SER A 42 -2.24 6.76 -0.95
N ALA A 43 -2.26 8.06 -1.24
CA ALA A 43 -2.02 9.10 -0.24
C ALA A 43 -3.22 9.34 0.70
N ASP A 44 -4.42 8.89 0.31
CA ASP A 44 -5.65 9.11 1.06
C ASP A 44 -6.59 7.88 1.03
N VAL A 45 -7.43 7.77 2.06
CA VAL A 45 -8.39 6.67 2.27
C VAL A 45 -9.44 6.63 1.16
N ALA A 46 -9.93 7.79 0.67
CA ALA A 46 -10.98 7.84 -0.34
C ALA A 46 -10.51 7.23 -1.68
N THR A 47 -9.27 7.50 -2.06
CA THR A 47 -8.62 6.88 -3.21
C THR A 47 -8.43 5.38 -3.01
N ALA A 48 -7.94 4.94 -1.85
CA ALA A 48 -7.79 3.52 -1.55
C ALA A 48 -9.15 2.78 -1.61
N ARG A 49 -10.19 3.31 -0.97
CA ARG A 49 -11.55 2.73 -0.99
C ARG A 49 -12.11 2.61 -2.41
N ARG A 50 -11.96 3.67 -3.21
CA ARG A 50 -12.38 3.69 -4.62
C ARG A 50 -11.66 2.64 -5.48
N VAL A 51 -10.39 2.37 -5.20
CA VAL A 51 -9.62 1.31 -5.87
C VAL A 51 -10.10 -0.08 -5.43
N GLY A 52 -10.30 -0.30 -4.13
CA GLY A 52 -10.80 -1.57 -3.56
C GLY A 52 -12.20 -1.95 -4.05
N ARG A 53 -13.11 -0.97 -4.13
CA ARG A 53 -14.52 -1.17 -4.57
C ARG A 53 -14.66 -1.80 -5.95
N ARG A 54 -13.65 -1.68 -6.82
CA ARG A 54 -13.69 -2.27 -8.17
C ARG A 54 -13.68 -3.80 -8.16
N ARG A 55 -13.43 -4.44 -7.01
CA ARG A 55 -13.20 -5.90 -6.91
C ARG A 55 -14.10 -6.61 -5.89
N GLY A 56 -14.99 -5.90 -5.18
CA GLY A 56 -15.86 -6.45 -4.12
C GLY A 56 -16.05 -5.48 -2.94
N GLN A 57 -16.42 -6.03 -1.78
CA GLN A 57 -16.53 -5.29 -0.51
C GLN A 57 -15.17 -4.68 -0.15
N PRO A 58 -15.01 -3.35 -0.15
CA PRO A 58 -13.71 -2.71 0.02
C PRO A 58 -13.27 -2.77 1.49
N VAL A 59 -11.99 -3.01 1.69
CA VAL A 59 -11.31 -2.81 2.98
C VAL A 59 -10.12 -1.88 2.74
N VAL A 60 -9.91 -0.91 3.62
CA VAL A 60 -8.75 -0.02 3.58
C VAL A 60 -7.78 -0.37 4.69
N LEU A 61 -6.53 -0.61 4.29
CA LEU A 61 -5.40 -0.80 5.17
C LEU A 61 -4.57 0.48 5.22
N ARG A 62 -4.25 0.94 6.42
CA ARG A 62 -3.21 1.93 6.68
C ARG A 62 -1.85 1.24 6.72
N VAL A 63 -0.87 1.88 6.09
CA VAL A 63 0.56 1.54 6.11
C VAL A 63 1.30 2.60 6.92
N ASP A 64 2.03 2.18 7.95
CA ASP A 64 3.01 3.05 8.62
C ASP A 64 4.26 3.19 7.74
N ALA A 65 4.18 4.15 6.81
CA ALA A 65 5.18 4.33 5.77
C ALA A 65 6.46 5.01 6.31
N ALA A 66 6.33 5.87 7.34
CA ALA A 66 7.50 6.44 8.01
C ALA A 66 8.32 5.36 8.72
N ALA A 67 7.68 4.49 9.52
CA ALA A 67 8.39 3.41 10.20
C ALA A 67 9.02 2.42 9.20
N LEU A 68 8.30 2.10 8.12
CA LEU A 68 8.80 1.21 7.09
C LEU A 68 9.99 1.81 6.31
N ALA A 69 9.96 3.12 6.02
CA ALA A 69 11.09 3.83 5.42
C ALA A 69 12.29 3.88 6.36
N ALA A 70 12.07 4.14 7.66
CA ALA A 70 13.11 4.13 8.69
C ALA A 70 13.75 2.73 8.85
N ALA A 71 12.99 1.66 8.58
CA ALA A 71 13.48 0.29 8.54
C ALA A 71 14.22 -0.07 7.23
N GLY A 72 14.39 0.88 6.30
CA GLY A 72 15.18 0.74 5.08
C GLY A 72 14.38 0.47 3.80
N ALA A 73 13.05 0.50 3.83
CA ALA A 73 12.27 0.33 2.63
C ALA A 73 12.40 1.53 1.69
N THR A 74 12.59 1.28 0.41
CA THR A 74 12.64 2.33 -0.61
C THR A 74 11.25 2.61 -1.15
N PHE A 75 10.81 3.85 -1.00
CA PHE A 75 9.59 4.34 -1.63
C PHE A 75 9.92 5.12 -2.89
N THR A 76 9.08 4.96 -3.89
CA THR A 76 9.07 5.84 -5.06
C THR A 76 7.66 6.35 -5.31
N ARG A 77 7.54 7.44 -6.06
CA ARG A 77 6.25 8.03 -6.41
C ARG A 77 6.18 8.21 -7.92
N SER A 78 5.14 7.68 -8.54
CA SER A 78 4.87 7.88 -9.96
C SER A 78 4.37 9.30 -10.25
N ASP A 79 4.38 9.69 -11.52
CA ASP A 79 3.92 11.01 -11.98
C ASP A 79 2.45 11.27 -11.65
N ASN A 80 1.62 10.22 -11.62
CA ASN A 80 0.21 10.30 -11.23
C ASN A 80 -0.03 10.21 -9.71
N GLY A 81 1.04 10.30 -8.91
CA GLY A 81 0.98 10.42 -7.47
C GLY A 81 0.81 9.11 -6.69
N VAL A 82 0.83 7.95 -7.36
CA VAL A 82 0.79 6.63 -6.71
C VAL A 82 2.14 6.34 -6.06
N TRP A 83 2.10 5.83 -4.83
CA TRP A 83 3.29 5.42 -4.09
C TRP A 83 3.59 3.94 -4.34
N LEU A 84 4.86 3.62 -4.47
CA LEU A 84 5.36 2.30 -4.80
C LEU A 84 6.39 1.87 -3.77
N VAL A 85 6.25 0.64 -3.27
CA VAL A 85 7.21 -0.03 -2.37
C VAL A 85 7.25 -1.52 -2.72
N ASP A 86 8.38 -2.19 -2.48
CA ASP A 86 8.54 -3.60 -2.87
C ASP A 86 7.58 -4.53 -2.12
N ALA A 87 7.45 -4.36 -0.80
CA ALA A 87 6.53 -5.11 0.05
C ALA A 87 6.20 -4.32 1.32
N VAL A 88 5.11 -4.68 2.00
CA VAL A 88 4.75 -4.15 3.33
C VAL A 88 4.54 -5.31 4.30
N PRO A 89 5.44 -5.52 5.28
CA PRO A 89 5.25 -6.57 6.28
C PRO A 89 4.00 -6.34 7.14
N PRO A 90 3.37 -7.40 7.70
CA PRO A 90 2.15 -7.30 8.51
C PRO A 90 2.22 -6.28 9.65
N GLY A 91 3.38 -6.18 10.31
CA GLY A 91 3.58 -5.28 11.45
C GLY A 91 3.41 -3.79 11.14
N TYR A 92 3.40 -3.41 9.86
CA TYR A 92 3.18 -2.04 9.40
C TYR A 92 1.74 -1.79 8.92
N LEU A 93 0.86 -2.78 9.01
CA LEU A 93 -0.51 -2.72 8.51
C LEU A 93 -1.53 -2.57 9.65
N ARG A 94 -2.56 -1.76 9.40
CA ARG A 94 -3.75 -1.65 10.27
C ARG A 94 -5.01 -1.47 9.44
N VAL A 95 -6.08 -2.19 9.75
CA VAL A 95 -7.40 -1.95 9.16
C VAL A 95 -7.97 -0.64 9.70
N VAL A 96 -8.44 0.24 8.81
CA VAL A 96 -8.97 1.57 9.19
C VAL A 96 -10.34 1.91 8.59
N ASP A 97 -10.81 1.14 7.60
CA ASP A 97 -12.15 1.26 7.04
C ASP A 97 -12.57 -0.10 6.50
N GLU A 98 -13.73 -0.56 6.94
CA GLU A 98 -14.42 -1.75 6.43
C GLU A 98 -15.71 -1.23 5.81
N GLY A 99 -15.82 -1.38 4.49
CA GLY A 99 -16.74 -0.64 3.65
C GLY A 99 -18.21 -0.77 3.98
#